data_AF-A0A524MQV3-F1
#
_entry.id   AF-A0A524MQV3-F1
#
_cell.length_a   1.000
_cell.length_b   1.000
_cell.length_c   1.000
_cell.angle_alpha   90.00
_cell.angle_beta   90.00
_cell.angle_gamma   90.00
#
_symmetry.space_group_name_H-M   'P 1'
#
loop_
_entity.id
_entity.type
_entity.pdbx_description
1 polymer ?
#
loop_
_entity_poly.entity_id
_entity_poly.type
_entity_poly.pdbx_seq_one_letter_code
_entity_poly.pdbx_strand_id
1 'polypeptide(L)'
;MSGQEKTIWDKLENIPREILYGVLLIVFIIPMVYPLGLPVPISPNIVLWYDTIEALPPGSVVMIDFGYSGGGEPELGPMAVAVYHHLFRKGDIKVIAMSTSIEGTQLWDKAMAEIKPETKYGAQYGVDYIHIGYIAGVETAMAAIGTDLRATTSTDYKGNPLDQYPIMDGISNANDFDLLICYTTGGDQSEGWVRQWQTAYGTRYMCSVLAMMVPTMLPYQNAGQIISVTSGAQAGEMEGLVRVPARGIKSADVITLTHILLIGYVVIGNVAALMKKSQGGIK
;
A
#
# COMPACT_ATOMS: atom_id res chain seq x y z
N MET A 1 62.72 -5.12 4.64
CA MET A 1 61.29 -5.44 4.70
C MET A 1 60.56 -4.25 4.07
N SER A 2 60.40 -4.27 2.75
CA SER A 2 59.90 -3.12 1.98
C SER A 2 58.42 -2.90 2.26
N GLY A 3 58.06 -1.72 2.78
CA GLY A 3 56.68 -1.26 2.78
C GLY A 3 56.21 -1.11 1.34
N GLN A 4 55.44 -2.07 0.85
CA GLN A 4 54.59 -1.82 -0.31
C GLN A 4 53.57 -0.77 0.12
N GLU A 5 53.66 0.43 -0.45
CA GLU A 5 52.61 1.43 -0.31
C GLU A 5 51.29 0.79 -0.72
N LYS A 6 50.31 0.80 0.21
CA LYS A 6 48.96 0.31 -0.10
C LYS A 6 48.45 1.10 -1.29
N THR A 7 48.26 0.40 -2.41
CA THR A 7 47.73 0.97 -3.63
C THR A 7 46.37 1.60 -3.33
N ILE A 8 45.97 2.65 -4.06
CA ILE A 8 44.64 3.27 -3.89
C ILE A 8 43.52 2.20 -3.96
N TRP A 9 43.73 1.17 -4.78
CA TRP A 9 42.85 -0.01 -4.90
C TRP A 9 42.75 -0.85 -3.62
N ASP A 10 43.84 -1.03 -2.88
CA ASP A 10 43.82 -1.75 -1.60
C ASP A 10 43.08 -0.97 -0.51
N LYS A 11 43.07 0.37 -0.58
CA LYS A 11 42.27 1.21 0.31
C LYS A 11 40.78 1.18 -0.03
N LEU A 12 40.43 1.08 -1.30
CA LEU A 12 39.04 0.97 -1.78
C LEU A 12 38.43 -0.41 -1.49
N GLU A 13 39.23 -1.48 -1.50
CA GLU A 13 38.77 -2.82 -1.13
C GLU A 13 38.58 -2.98 0.39
N ASN A 14 39.38 -2.25 1.19
CA ASN A 14 39.36 -2.33 2.65
C ASN A 14 38.73 -1.09 3.30
N ILE A 15 37.66 -0.55 2.70
CA ILE A 15 36.90 0.53 3.35
C ILE A 15 36.30 -0.04 4.66
N PRO A 16 36.54 0.59 5.81
CA PRO A 16 35.92 0.18 7.07
C PRO A 16 34.40 0.16 6.93
N ARG A 17 33.76 -0.93 7.37
CA ARG A 17 32.30 -1.08 7.32
C ARG A 17 31.57 0.06 8.04
N GLU A 18 32.19 0.63 9.07
CA GLU A 18 31.67 1.76 9.84
C GLU A 18 31.49 3.00 8.96
N ILE A 19 32.39 3.23 7.99
CA ILE A 19 32.27 4.32 7.02
C ILE A 19 31.15 4.01 6.03
N LEU A 20 31.08 2.77 5.52
CA LEU A 20 30.02 2.37 4.59
C LEU A 20 28.62 2.50 5.21
N TYR A 21 28.47 2.07 6.47
CA TYR A 21 27.22 2.22 7.23
C TYR A 21 26.97 3.67 7.62
N GLY A 22 28.01 4.46 7.92
CA GLY A 22 27.87 5.89 8.20
C GLY A 22 27.34 6.66 6.99
N VAL A 23 27.87 6.40 5.80
CA VAL A 23 27.37 7.00 4.55
C VAL A 23 25.96 6.51 4.23
N LEU A 24 25.69 5.22 4.41
CA LEU A 24 24.33 4.67 4.25
C LEU A 24 23.33 5.37 5.17
N LEU A 25 23.68 5.57 6.44
CA LEU A 25 22.84 6.27 7.41
C LEU A 25 22.57 7.71 6.99
N ILE A 26 23.58 8.43 6.50
CA ILE A 26 23.41 9.80 6.00
C ILE A 26 22.47 9.82 4.79
N VAL A 27 22.70 8.94 3.81
CA VAL A 27 21.88 8.81 2.59
C VAL A 27 20.44 8.41 2.91
N PHE A 28 20.22 7.66 3.99
CA PHE A 28 18.89 7.31 4.49
C PHE A 28 18.20 8.50 5.18
N ILE A 29 18.92 9.26 6.02
CA ILE A 29 18.36 10.38 6.79
C ILE A 29 17.94 11.55 5.90
N ILE A 30 18.75 11.87 4.87
CA ILE A 30 18.50 13.02 3.99
C ILE A 30 17.07 13.01 3.39
N PRO A 31 16.62 11.98 2.64
CA PRO A 31 15.28 11.93 2.04
C PRO A 31 14.16 11.83 3.09
N MET A 32 14.45 11.31 4.28
CA MET A 32 13.48 11.21 5.36
C MET A 32 13.14 12.59 5.95
N VAL A 33 14.13 13.48 6.02
CA VAL A 33 13.96 14.88 6.48
C VAL A 33 13.56 15.80 5.32
N TYR A 34 14.19 15.62 4.17
CA TYR A 34 14.02 16.43 2.96
C TYR A 34 13.65 15.51 1.78
N PRO A 35 12.36 15.16 1.61
CA PRO A 35 11.92 14.41 0.43
C PRO A 35 12.36 15.13 -0.84
N LEU A 36 13.03 14.39 -1.72
CA LEU A 36 13.54 14.89 -2.98
C LEU A 36 12.48 14.81 -4.08
N GLY A 37 11.47 13.96 -3.92
CA GLY A 37 10.41 13.74 -4.90
C GLY A 37 10.98 13.18 -6.20
N LEU A 38 11.92 12.22 -6.10
CA LEU A 38 12.50 11.59 -7.27
C LEU A 38 11.41 10.94 -8.12
N PRO A 39 11.54 10.95 -9.46
CA PRO A 39 10.57 10.29 -10.32
C PRO A 39 10.45 8.81 -9.97
N VAL A 40 9.28 8.40 -9.49
CA VAL A 40 8.97 6.99 -9.23
C VAL A 40 8.34 6.43 -10.50
N PRO A 41 8.93 5.38 -11.13
CA PRO A 41 8.29 4.74 -12.27
C PRO A 41 6.98 4.10 -11.82
N ILE A 42 5.90 4.39 -12.54
CA ILE A 42 4.56 3.93 -12.19
C ILE A 42 4.34 2.57 -12.84
N SER A 43 4.07 1.57 -12.02
CA SER A 43 3.85 0.19 -12.44
C SER A 43 2.50 0.02 -13.15
N PRO A 44 2.38 -0.94 -14.08
CA PRO A 44 1.11 -1.20 -14.76
C PRO A 44 -0.05 -1.52 -13.82
N ASN A 45 0.20 -2.22 -12.70
CA ASN A 45 -0.84 -2.54 -11.73
C ASN A 45 -1.35 -1.28 -10.99
N ILE A 46 -0.49 -0.30 -10.69
CA ILE A 46 -0.91 0.96 -10.08
C ILE A 46 -1.71 1.81 -11.08
N VAL A 47 -1.32 1.83 -12.36
CA VAL A 47 -2.12 2.47 -13.42
C VAL A 47 -3.49 1.81 -13.54
N LEU A 48 -3.54 0.47 -13.61
CA LEU A 48 -4.80 -0.27 -13.68
C LEU A 48 -5.69 -0.05 -12.45
N TRP A 49 -5.10 0.07 -11.26
CA TRP A 49 -5.81 0.42 -10.03
C TRP A 49 -6.44 1.80 -10.12
N TYR A 50 -5.64 2.79 -10.52
CA TYR A 50 -6.10 4.16 -10.69
C TYR A 50 -7.23 4.26 -11.73
N ASP A 51 -7.03 3.67 -12.90
CA ASP A 51 -8.01 3.66 -13.99
C ASP A 51 -9.29 2.92 -13.59
N THR A 52 -9.19 1.88 -12.76
CA THR A 52 -10.35 1.16 -12.23
C THR A 52 -11.22 2.05 -11.35
N ILE A 53 -10.62 2.88 -10.50
CA ILE A 53 -11.33 3.87 -9.70
C ILE A 53 -11.90 4.98 -10.60
N GLU A 54 -11.14 5.45 -11.60
CA GLU A 54 -11.62 6.48 -12.53
C GLU A 54 -12.80 6.01 -13.39
N ALA A 55 -12.86 4.74 -13.73
CA ALA A 55 -13.95 4.15 -14.49
C ALA A 55 -15.25 3.94 -13.66
N LEU A 56 -15.23 4.15 -12.34
CA LEU A 56 -16.45 4.04 -11.53
C LEU A 56 -17.45 5.15 -11.91
N PRO A 57 -18.73 4.80 -12.14
CA PRO A 57 -19.77 5.79 -12.37
C PRO A 57 -20.05 6.60 -11.08
N PRO A 58 -20.60 7.82 -11.23
CA PRO A 58 -21.07 8.58 -10.07
C PRO A 58 -22.17 7.82 -9.31
N GLY A 59 -22.15 7.92 -7.98
CA GLY A 59 -23.02 7.17 -7.07
C GLY A 59 -22.52 5.77 -6.70
N SER A 60 -21.37 5.34 -7.25
CA SER A 60 -20.83 4.00 -6.98
C SER A 60 -20.50 3.77 -5.50
N VAL A 61 -20.64 2.51 -5.06
CA VAL A 61 -20.40 2.08 -3.69
C VAL A 61 -19.15 1.22 -3.60
N VAL A 62 -18.18 1.65 -2.79
CA VAL A 62 -16.90 0.97 -2.61
C VAL A 62 -16.79 0.44 -1.18
N MET A 63 -16.62 -0.88 -1.04
CA MET A 63 -16.24 -1.52 0.21
C MET A 63 -14.71 -1.47 0.37
N ILE A 64 -14.23 -1.05 1.53
CA ILE A 64 -12.79 -1.04 1.85
C ILE A 64 -12.53 -1.81 3.14
N ASP A 65 -11.76 -2.89 3.04
CA ASP A 65 -11.33 -3.68 4.19
C ASP A 65 -9.94 -3.26 4.69
N PHE A 66 -9.89 -2.80 5.94
CA PHE A 66 -8.67 -2.60 6.72
C PHE A 66 -8.29 -3.92 7.42
N GLY A 67 -7.85 -4.88 6.61
CA GLY A 67 -7.44 -6.23 7.02
C GLY A 67 -5.98 -6.36 7.42
N TYR A 68 -5.34 -5.29 7.92
CA TYR A 68 -3.93 -5.30 8.33
C TYR A 68 -3.73 -4.92 9.80
N SER A 69 -2.60 -5.34 10.38
CA SER A 69 -2.16 -4.94 11.73
C SER A 69 -1.14 -3.81 11.67
N GLY A 70 -0.80 -3.23 12.82
CA GLY A 70 0.15 -2.12 12.95
C GLY A 70 1.54 -2.44 12.37
N GLY A 71 1.94 -3.71 12.31
CA GLY A 71 3.17 -4.13 11.64
C GLY A 71 3.18 -3.87 10.13
N GLY A 72 2.01 -3.92 9.48
CA GLY A 72 1.84 -3.60 8.06
C GLY A 72 1.58 -2.12 7.77
N GLU A 73 1.32 -1.30 8.79
CA GLU A 73 0.96 0.12 8.59
C GLU A 73 2.01 0.94 7.85
N PRO A 74 3.32 0.79 8.08
CA PRO A 74 4.32 1.56 7.34
C PRO A 74 4.29 1.32 5.83
N GLU A 75 3.81 0.14 5.40
CA GLU A 75 3.70 -0.24 3.99
C GLU A 75 2.30 0.04 3.44
N LEU A 76 1.25 -0.47 4.11
CA LEU A 76 -0.12 -0.42 3.61
C LEU A 76 -0.87 0.88 3.91
N GLY A 77 -0.52 1.54 5.02
CA GLY A 77 -1.17 2.78 5.45
C GLY A 77 -1.04 3.92 4.43
N PRO A 78 0.18 4.23 3.93
CA PRO A 78 0.36 5.23 2.88
C PRO A 78 -0.44 4.93 1.61
N MET A 79 -0.51 3.65 1.20
CA MET A 79 -1.31 3.25 0.03
C MET A 79 -2.81 3.49 0.28
N ALA A 80 -3.33 3.09 1.44
CA ALA A 80 -4.71 3.36 1.82
C ALA A 80 -5.02 4.86 1.78
N VAL A 81 -4.16 5.70 2.39
CA VAL A 81 -4.32 7.16 2.38
C VAL A 81 -4.35 7.74 0.96
N ALA A 82 -3.45 7.28 0.08
CA ALA A 82 -3.41 7.73 -1.31
C ALA A 82 -4.69 7.35 -2.07
N VAL A 83 -5.21 6.13 -1.88
CA VAL A 83 -6.46 5.66 -2.50
C VAL A 83 -7.67 6.42 -1.96
N TYR A 84 -7.76 6.70 -0.67
CA TYR A 84 -8.84 7.54 -0.14
C TYR A 84 -8.78 8.96 -0.70
N HIS A 85 -7.58 9.55 -0.84
CA HIS A 85 -7.43 10.83 -1.53
C HIS A 85 -7.92 10.78 -2.97
N HIS A 86 -7.77 9.64 -3.66
CA HIS A 86 -8.31 9.42 -4.99
C HIS A 86 -9.84 9.40 -4.97
N LEU A 87 -10.44 8.54 -4.13
CA LEU A 87 -11.89 8.36 -4.03
C LEU A 87 -12.59 9.68 -3.64
N PHE A 88 -12.09 10.38 -2.63
CA PHE A 88 -12.67 11.66 -2.21
C PHE A 88 -12.46 12.77 -3.24
N ARG A 89 -11.37 12.76 -4.00
CA ARG A 89 -11.18 13.74 -5.08
C ARG A 89 -12.11 13.48 -6.25
N LYS A 90 -12.30 12.20 -6.61
CA LYS A 90 -13.24 11.81 -7.67
C LYS A 90 -14.63 12.37 -7.34
N GLY A 91 -15.00 12.27 -6.07
CA GLY A 91 -16.29 12.74 -5.57
C GLY A 91 -17.44 11.86 -6.04
N ASP A 92 -18.60 11.98 -5.40
CA ASP A 92 -19.80 11.19 -5.71
C ASP A 92 -19.52 9.67 -5.73
N ILE A 93 -18.70 9.20 -4.78
CA ILE A 93 -18.44 7.79 -4.50
C ILE A 93 -18.72 7.57 -3.03
N LYS A 94 -19.55 6.57 -2.71
CA LYS A 94 -19.85 6.16 -1.34
C LYS A 94 -18.79 5.18 -0.86
N VAL A 95 -18.07 5.53 0.21
CA VAL A 95 -16.98 4.70 0.74
C VAL A 95 -17.39 4.07 2.08
N ILE A 96 -17.64 2.75 2.06
CA ILE A 96 -17.98 1.98 3.24
C ILE A 96 -16.74 1.20 3.66
N ALA A 97 -16.20 1.49 4.84
CA ALA A 97 -15.03 0.82 5.37
C ALA A 97 -15.41 -0.23 6.43
N MET A 98 -14.67 -1.32 6.49
CA MET A 98 -14.74 -2.31 7.56
C MET A 98 -13.34 -2.77 7.94
N SER A 99 -13.24 -3.61 8.97
CA SER A 99 -11.98 -4.24 9.34
C SER A 99 -12.17 -5.74 9.56
N THR A 100 -11.40 -6.56 8.85
CA THR A 100 -11.20 -7.99 9.16
C THR A 100 -10.03 -8.23 10.12
N SER A 101 -9.24 -7.18 10.41
CA SER A 101 -8.20 -7.14 11.44
C SER A 101 -8.67 -6.36 12.67
N ILE A 102 -8.32 -6.84 13.86
CA ILE A 102 -8.70 -6.21 15.13
C ILE A 102 -8.15 -4.79 15.29
N GLU A 103 -6.98 -4.51 14.70
CA GLU A 103 -6.36 -3.19 14.73
C GLU A 103 -6.86 -2.28 13.61
N GLY A 104 -7.56 -2.83 12.61
CA GLY A 104 -7.93 -2.14 11.38
C GLY A 104 -8.74 -0.86 11.61
N THR A 105 -9.63 -0.85 12.61
CA THR A 105 -10.46 0.31 12.93
C THR A 105 -9.62 1.49 13.43
N GLN A 106 -8.62 1.22 14.30
CA GLN A 106 -7.70 2.26 14.77
C GLN A 106 -6.79 2.77 13.63
N LEU A 107 -6.40 1.87 12.73
CA LEU A 107 -5.58 2.22 11.56
C LEU A 107 -6.38 3.05 10.55
N TRP A 108 -7.68 2.79 10.42
CA TRP A 108 -8.58 3.63 9.64
C TRP A 108 -8.73 5.03 10.26
N ASP A 109 -8.93 5.14 11.58
CA ASP A 109 -8.98 6.44 12.26
C ASP A 109 -7.68 7.24 12.02
N LYS A 110 -6.52 6.57 12.09
CA LYS A 110 -5.22 7.18 11.78
C LYS A 110 -5.16 7.69 10.34
N ALA A 111 -5.65 6.90 9.37
CA ALA A 111 -5.71 7.31 7.97
C ALA A 111 -6.65 8.51 7.78
N MET A 112 -7.85 8.48 8.33
CA MET A 112 -8.80 9.60 8.23
C MET A 112 -8.27 10.88 8.87
N ALA A 113 -7.54 10.79 9.98
CA ALA A 113 -6.89 11.93 10.62
C ALA A 113 -5.79 12.57 9.73
N GLU A 114 -5.11 11.76 8.91
CA GLU A 114 -4.14 12.24 7.92
C GLU A 114 -4.84 12.89 6.71
N ILE A 115 -5.93 12.28 6.23
CA ILE A 115 -6.67 12.71 5.04
C ILE A 115 -7.47 13.99 5.28
N LYS A 116 -8.12 14.07 6.46
CA LYS A 116 -9.07 15.11 6.88
C LYS A 116 -10.21 15.34 5.86
N PRO A 117 -11.01 14.30 5.57
CA PRO A 117 -11.96 14.30 4.46
C PRO A 117 -12.95 15.47 4.47
N GLU A 118 -13.46 15.86 5.64
CA GLU A 118 -14.40 16.98 5.80
C GLU A 118 -13.77 18.30 5.36
N THR A 119 -12.55 18.58 5.84
CA THR A 119 -11.91 19.88 5.61
C THR A 119 -11.25 19.98 4.25
N LYS A 120 -10.79 18.85 3.68
CA LYS A 120 -10.04 18.81 2.42
C LYS A 120 -10.93 18.60 1.21
N TYR A 121 -12.03 17.86 1.36
CA TYR A 121 -12.92 17.46 0.26
C TYR A 121 -14.39 17.82 0.49
N GLY A 122 -14.76 18.29 1.69
CA GLY A 122 -16.17 18.54 2.02
C GLY A 122 -16.99 17.26 2.22
N ALA A 123 -16.32 16.10 2.33
CA ALA A 123 -16.99 14.81 2.53
C ALA A 123 -17.58 14.71 3.94
N GLN A 124 -18.74 14.07 4.06
CA GLN A 124 -19.51 14.00 5.30
C GLN A 124 -19.64 12.54 5.77
N TYR A 125 -19.29 12.30 7.04
CA TYR A 125 -19.44 10.99 7.67
C TYR A 125 -20.91 10.56 7.71
N GLY A 126 -21.20 9.34 7.29
CA GLY A 126 -22.56 8.80 7.18
C GLY A 126 -23.30 9.14 5.88
N VAL A 127 -22.72 10.00 5.02
CA VAL A 127 -23.27 10.35 3.70
C VAL A 127 -22.33 9.91 2.59
N ASP A 128 -21.07 10.36 2.65
CA ASP A 128 -20.05 10.07 1.63
C ASP A 128 -19.14 8.91 2.06
N TYR A 129 -18.91 8.78 3.37
CA TYR A 129 -18.10 7.71 3.90
C TYR A 129 -18.50 7.25 5.32
N ILE A 130 -18.23 6.00 5.66
CA ILE A 130 -18.51 5.41 6.98
C ILE A 130 -17.53 4.29 7.30
N HIS A 131 -17.42 3.92 8.58
CA HIS A 131 -16.74 2.69 9.02
C HIS A 131 -17.71 1.83 9.85
N ILE A 132 -17.98 0.61 9.41
CA ILE A 132 -18.96 -0.31 10.01
C ILE A 132 -18.37 -1.22 11.10
N GLY A 133 -17.10 -1.01 11.46
CA GLY A 133 -16.44 -1.67 12.57
C GLY A 133 -15.59 -2.88 12.18
N TYR A 134 -15.02 -3.48 13.22
CA TYR A 134 -14.31 -4.75 13.12
C TYR A 134 -15.32 -5.90 13.20
N ILE A 135 -15.26 -6.81 12.23
CA ILE A 135 -16.14 -7.98 12.18
C ILE A 135 -15.27 -9.23 12.29
N ALA A 136 -15.40 -9.94 13.40
CA ALA A 136 -14.57 -11.08 13.74
C ALA A 136 -14.92 -12.31 12.88
N GLY A 137 -13.91 -13.14 12.59
CA GLY A 137 -14.08 -14.41 11.89
C GLY A 137 -13.46 -14.46 10.48
N VAL A 138 -12.86 -13.36 10.01
CA VAL A 138 -12.14 -13.28 8.73
C VAL A 138 -13.03 -13.78 7.59
N GLU A 139 -12.82 -14.99 7.07
CA GLU A 139 -13.58 -15.52 5.94
C GLU A 139 -15.07 -15.74 6.27
N THR A 140 -15.42 -16.10 7.52
CA THR A 140 -16.84 -16.22 7.90
C THR A 140 -17.50 -14.84 7.98
N ALA A 141 -16.77 -13.80 8.37
CA ALA A 141 -17.25 -12.42 8.34
C ALA A 141 -17.47 -11.96 6.90
N MET A 142 -16.53 -12.23 5.99
CA MET A 142 -16.67 -11.89 4.56
C MET A 142 -17.92 -12.54 3.95
N ALA A 143 -18.14 -13.83 4.24
CA ALA A 143 -19.32 -14.55 3.78
C ALA A 143 -20.62 -13.97 4.35
N ALA A 144 -20.64 -13.68 5.65
CA ALA A 144 -21.80 -13.13 6.34
C ALA A 144 -22.21 -11.76 5.79
N ILE A 145 -21.25 -10.84 5.64
CA ILE A 145 -21.51 -9.50 5.08
C ILE A 145 -21.93 -9.60 3.60
N GLY A 146 -21.32 -10.53 2.86
CA GLY A 146 -21.67 -10.74 1.47
C GLY A 146 -23.10 -11.27 1.29
N THR A 147 -23.64 -11.98 2.27
CA THR A 147 -25.01 -12.52 2.26
C THR A 147 -26.02 -11.50 2.80
N ASP A 148 -25.75 -10.94 3.98
CA ASP A 148 -26.59 -9.95 4.64
C ASP A 148 -25.76 -9.10 5.61
N LEU A 149 -25.38 -7.91 5.16
CA LEU A 149 -24.62 -6.93 5.93
C LEU A 149 -25.39 -6.47 7.16
N ARG A 150 -26.71 -6.28 7.06
CA ARG A 150 -27.55 -5.72 8.14
C ARG A 150 -27.78 -6.73 9.26
N ALA A 151 -27.87 -8.01 8.92
CA ALA A 151 -27.88 -9.10 9.90
C ALA A 151 -26.51 -9.30 10.56
N THR A 152 -25.42 -8.98 9.86
CA THR A 152 -24.05 -9.16 10.35
C THR A 152 -23.61 -8.02 11.28
N THR A 153 -23.91 -6.77 10.91
CA THR A 153 -23.66 -5.59 11.74
C THR A 153 -24.81 -4.59 11.61
N SER A 154 -25.30 -4.11 12.74
CA SER A 154 -26.41 -3.14 12.81
C SER A 154 -25.95 -1.76 13.24
N THR A 155 -24.67 -1.59 13.57
CA THR A 155 -24.09 -0.33 14.04
C THR A 155 -22.79 0.02 13.32
N ASP A 156 -22.44 1.30 13.29
CA ASP A 156 -21.09 1.74 12.96
C ASP A 156 -20.06 1.35 14.04
N TYR A 157 -18.79 1.62 13.79
CA TYR A 157 -17.72 1.35 14.75
C TYR A 157 -17.80 2.16 16.06
N LYS A 158 -18.64 3.19 16.11
CA LYS A 158 -18.91 4.04 17.28
C LYS A 158 -20.15 3.57 18.05
N GLY A 159 -20.84 2.52 17.58
CA GLY A 159 -22.04 1.96 18.19
C GLY A 159 -23.34 2.65 17.78
N ASN A 160 -23.32 3.54 16.79
CA ASN A 160 -24.54 4.18 16.30
C ASN A 160 -25.24 3.30 15.26
N PRO A 161 -26.58 3.20 15.24
CA PRO A 161 -27.31 2.37 14.29
C PRO A 161 -27.02 2.74 12.83
N LEU A 162 -26.79 1.75 11.97
CA LEU A 162 -26.49 1.99 10.55
C LEU A 162 -27.69 2.60 9.80
N ASP A 163 -28.91 2.35 10.27
CA ASP A 163 -30.15 2.84 9.65
C ASP A 163 -30.33 4.36 9.73
N GLN A 164 -29.55 5.06 10.54
CA GLN A 164 -29.59 6.52 10.59
C GLN A 164 -28.76 7.18 9.48
N TYR A 165 -27.92 6.42 8.78
CA TYR A 165 -26.93 6.95 7.84
C TYR A 165 -27.39 6.78 6.38
N PRO A 166 -27.59 7.88 5.63
CA PRO A 166 -28.02 7.82 4.23
C PRO A 166 -27.10 6.99 3.32
N ILE A 167 -25.80 6.90 3.63
CA ILE A 167 -24.86 6.09 2.85
C ILE A 167 -25.22 4.60 2.83
N MET A 168 -25.91 4.12 3.88
CA MET A 168 -26.28 2.72 4.04
C MET A 168 -27.62 2.38 3.39
N ASP A 169 -28.36 3.36 2.87
CA ASP A 169 -29.65 3.15 2.22
C ASP A 169 -29.50 2.26 0.98
N GLY A 170 -30.28 1.17 0.94
CA GLY A 170 -30.24 0.19 -0.14
C GLY A 170 -29.08 -0.81 -0.06
N ILE A 171 -28.18 -0.70 0.93
CA ILE A 171 -27.07 -1.63 1.12
C ILE A 171 -27.52 -2.81 1.99
N SER A 172 -27.47 -4.00 1.40
CA SER A 172 -27.89 -5.26 2.02
C SER A 172 -26.86 -6.39 1.87
N ASN A 173 -26.25 -6.56 0.70
CA ASN A 173 -25.39 -7.71 0.40
C ASN A 173 -24.26 -7.34 -0.57
N ALA A 174 -23.40 -8.31 -0.94
CA ALA A 174 -22.23 -8.07 -1.79
C ALA A 174 -22.56 -7.49 -3.18
N ASN A 175 -23.77 -7.71 -3.72
CA ASN A 175 -24.17 -7.18 -5.04
C ASN A 175 -24.44 -5.67 -5.02
N ASP A 176 -24.61 -5.06 -3.84
CA ASP A 176 -24.86 -3.63 -3.70
C ASP A 176 -23.55 -2.81 -3.74
N PHE A 177 -22.39 -3.48 -3.90
CA PHE A 177 -21.06 -2.88 -3.98
C PHE A 177 -20.49 -3.01 -5.39
N ASP A 178 -20.05 -1.89 -5.96
CA ASP A 178 -19.43 -1.85 -7.29
C ASP A 178 -17.96 -2.27 -7.28
N LEU A 179 -17.30 -2.13 -6.12
CA LEU A 179 -15.89 -2.42 -5.95
C LEU A 179 -15.57 -2.77 -4.50
N LEU A 180 -14.74 -3.79 -4.33
CA LEU A 180 -14.09 -4.17 -3.08
C LEU A 180 -12.59 -3.87 -3.16
N ILE A 181 -12.06 -3.20 -2.14
CA ILE A 181 -10.63 -2.95 -1.96
C ILE A 181 -10.18 -3.56 -0.63
N CYS A 182 -9.18 -4.45 -0.65
CA CYS A 182 -8.60 -5.00 0.58
C CYS A 182 -7.17 -4.53 0.78
N TYR A 183 -6.87 -4.03 1.98
CA TYR A 183 -5.51 -3.84 2.48
C TYR A 183 -5.21 -4.92 3.51
N THR A 184 -4.19 -5.74 3.30
CA THR A 184 -3.95 -6.84 4.26
C THR A 184 -2.50 -7.30 4.40
N THR A 185 -2.22 -7.80 5.60
CA THR A 185 -0.99 -8.52 5.95
C THR A 185 -1.16 -10.04 5.96
N GLY A 186 -2.34 -10.58 5.67
CA GLY A 186 -2.59 -12.03 5.69
C GLY A 186 -3.22 -12.55 4.39
N GLY A 187 -2.76 -13.74 3.99
CA GLY A 187 -3.20 -14.39 2.77
C GLY A 187 -4.66 -14.85 2.87
N ASP A 188 -5.09 -15.27 4.05
CA ASP A 188 -6.46 -15.66 4.35
C ASP A 188 -7.45 -14.51 4.13
N GLN A 189 -7.09 -13.25 4.45
CA GLN A 189 -7.95 -12.12 4.09
C GLN A 189 -8.03 -11.93 2.57
N SER A 190 -6.88 -11.79 1.92
CA SER A 190 -6.81 -11.43 0.50
C SER A 190 -7.41 -12.51 -0.42
N GLU A 191 -7.21 -13.78 -0.10
CA GLU A 191 -7.81 -14.91 -0.81
C GLU A 191 -9.26 -15.17 -0.40
N GLY A 192 -9.61 -14.91 0.87
CA GLY A 192 -10.98 -15.05 1.38
C GLY A 192 -11.96 -14.17 0.60
N TRP A 193 -11.58 -12.92 0.32
CA TRP A 193 -12.39 -12.02 -0.51
C TRP A 193 -12.59 -12.53 -1.95
N VAL A 194 -11.61 -13.24 -2.53
CA VAL A 194 -11.79 -13.91 -3.82
C VAL A 194 -12.88 -14.98 -3.73
N ARG A 195 -12.84 -15.83 -2.71
CA ARG A 195 -13.78 -16.94 -2.55
C ARG A 195 -15.19 -16.48 -2.19
N GLN A 196 -15.29 -15.55 -1.24
CA GLN A 196 -16.57 -15.17 -0.64
C GLN A 196 -17.30 -14.08 -1.43
N TRP A 197 -16.59 -13.18 -2.12
CA TRP A 197 -17.20 -12.06 -2.83
C TRP A 197 -17.06 -12.21 -4.33
N GLN A 198 -15.83 -12.29 -4.84
CA GLN A 198 -15.64 -12.33 -6.27
C GLN A 198 -16.20 -13.61 -6.91
N THR A 199 -15.96 -14.78 -6.31
CA THR A 199 -16.43 -16.06 -6.88
C THR A 199 -17.93 -16.24 -6.69
N ALA A 200 -18.48 -15.83 -5.55
CA ALA A 200 -19.89 -16.02 -5.23
C ALA A 200 -20.82 -14.99 -5.90
N TYR A 201 -20.39 -13.74 -6.02
CA TYR A 201 -21.22 -12.61 -6.46
C TYR A 201 -20.68 -11.87 -7.68
N GLY A 202 -19.44 -12.13 -8.09
CA GLY A 202 -18.80 -11.40 -9.21
C GLY A 202 -18.38 -9.98 -8.86
N THR A 203 -18.39 -9.60 -7.57
CA THR A 203 -17.99 -8.26 -7.12
C THR A 203 -16.56 -7.97 -7.59
N ARG A 204 -16.37 -6.81 -8.20
CA ARG A 204 -15.05 -6.35 -8.68
C ARG A 204 -14.12 -6.19 -7.49
N TYR A 205 -12.91 -6.75 -7.57
CA TYR A 205 -12.01 -6.83 -6.42
C TYR A 205 -10.59 -6.38 -6.78
N MET A 206 -9.99 -5.56 -5.90
CA MET A 206 -8.59 -5.17 -5.92
C MET A 206 -7.98 -5.34 -4.54
N CYS A 207 -6.69 -5.65 -4.46
CA CYS A 207 -6.01 -5.76 -3.16
C CYS A 207 -4.60 -5.20 -3.16
N SER A 208 -4.26 -4.55 -2.05
CA SER A 208 -2.90 -4.15 -1.74
C SER A 208 -2.40 -4.99 -0.57
N VAL A 209 -1.37 -5.77 -0.82
CA VAL A 209 -0.79 -6.72 0.14
C VAL A 209 0.64 -6.31 0.52
N LEU A 210 1.27 -7.02 1.45
CA LEU A 210 2.71 -6.87 1.68
C LEU A 210 3.48 -7.28 0.41
N ALA A 211 4.63 -6.65 0.14
CA ALA A 211 5.45 -6.94 -1.04
C ALA A 211 5.75 -8.44 -1.22
N MET A 212 6.00 -9.14 -0.11
CA MET A 212 6.28 -10.58 -0.10
C MET A 212 5.08 -11.46 -0.48
N MET A 213 3.85 -10.94 -0.39
CA MET A 213 2.62 -11.66 -0.69
C MET A 213 2.15 -11.49 -2.13
N VAL A 214 2.67 -10.51 -2.87
CA VAL A 214 2.28 -10.27 -4.27
C VAL A 214 2.36 -11.54 -5.12
N PRO A 215 3.44 -12.36 -5.07
CA PRO A 215 3.51 -13.59 -5.87
C PRO A 215 2.39 -14.59 -5.61
N THR A 216 1.87 -14.64 -4.38
CA THR A 216 0.76 -15.51 -3.98
C THR A 216 -0.57 -15.06 -4.59
N MET A 217 -0.73 -13.76 -4.84
CA MET A 217 -1.97 -13.19 -5.37
C MET A 217 -2.02 -13.11 -6.89
N LEU A 218 -0.85 -13.14 -7.56
CA LEU A 218 -0.77 -13.08 -9.03
C LEU A 218 -1.59 -14.15 -9.78
N PRO A 219 -1.68 -15.42 -9.33
CA PRO A 219 -2.53 -16.41 -9.99
C PRO A 219 -4.00 -15.98 -10.07
N TYR A 220 -4.54 -15.36 -9.02
CA TYR A 220 -5.90 -14.85 -8.99
C TYR A 220 -6.10 -13.66 -9.91
N GLN A 221 -5.11 -12.75 -9.99
CA GLN A 221 -5.14 -11.66 -10.97
C GLN A 221 -5.11 -12.18 -12.41
N ASN A 222 -4.22 -13.13 -12.71
CA ASN A 222 -4.10 -13.72 -14.04
C ASN A 222 -5.36 -14.50 -14.46
N ALA A 223 -6.10 -15.06 -13.49
CA ALA A 223 -7.39 -15.68 -13.70
C ALA A 223 -8.55 -14.67 -13.85
N GLY A 224 -8.30 -13.36 -13.71
CA GLY A 224 -9.31 -12.30 -13.77
C GLY A 224 -10.17 -12.17 -12.51
N GLN A 225 -9.79 -12.84 -11.42
CA GLN A 225 -10.50 -12.79 -10.14
C GLN A 225 -10.09 -11.59 -9.28
N ILE A 226 -8.94 -10.99 -9.57
CA ILE A 226 -8.50 -9.72 -8.98
C ILE A 226 -8.15 -8.80 -10.15
N ILE A 227 -8.67 -7.58 -10.14
CA ILE A 227 -8.42 -6.61 -11.21
C ILE A 227 -6.96 -6.15 -11.13
N SER A 228 -6.52 -5.72 -9.94
CA SER A 228 -5.15 -5.27 -9.69
C SER A 228 -4.68 -5.71 -8.31
N VAL A 229 -3.50 -6.32 -8.28
CA VAL A 229 -2.73 -6.64 -7.07
C VAL A 229 -1.57 -5.65 -6.99
N THR A 230 -1.52 -4.90 -5.90
CA THR A 230 -0.42 -3.97 -5.60
C THR A 230 0.27 -4.35 -4.30
N SER A 231 1.45 -3.78 -4.08
CA SER A 231 2.09 -3.77 -2.76
C SER A 231 1.96 -2.39 -2.12
N GLY A 232 1.84 -2.33 -0.80
CA GLY A 232 1.87 -1.05 -0.11
C GLY A 232 3.20 -0.29 -0.28
N ALA A 233 4.30 -1.00 -0.59
CA ALA A 233 5.58 -0.38 -0.94
C ALA A 233 5.49 0.51 -2.20
N GLN A 234 4.44 0.34 -3.01
CA GLN A 234 4.15 1.12 -4.20
C GLN A 234 3.29 2.36 -3.92
N ALA A 235 3.01 2.69 -2.65
CA ALA A 235 2.22 3.86 -2.28
C ALA A 235 2.75 5.16 -2.91
N GLY A 236 4.07 5.31 -3.08
CA GLY A 236 4.67 6.47 -3.74
C GLY A 236 4.25 6.62 -5.21
N GLU A 237 4.04 5.51 -5.92
CA GLU A 237 3.51 5.52 -7.29
C GLU A 237 2.07 6.05 -7.32
N MET A 238 1.23 5.58 -6.39
CA MET A 238 -0.16 6.02 -6.27
C MET A 238 -0.24 7.50 -5.86
N GLU A 239 0.56 7.94 -4.87
CA GLU A 239 0.70 9.34 -4.45
C GLU A 239 1.08 10.26 -5.62
N GLY A 240 1.95 9.78 -6.51
CA GLY A 240 2.34 10.45 -7.74
C GLY A 240 1.16 10.63 -8.71
N LEU A 241 0.40 9.57 -8.98
CA LEU A 241 -0.80 9.62 -9.83
C LEU A 241 -1.87 10.55 -9.27
N VAL A 242 -2.16 10.43 -7.97
CA VAL A 242 -3.14 11.30 -7.30
C VAL A 242 -2.56 12.67 -6.98
N ARG A 243 -1.29 12.98 -7.30
CA ARG A 243 -0.67 14.29 -7.05
C ARG A 243 -0.84 14.78 -5.60
N VAL A 244 -0.80 13.86 -4.64
CA VAL A 244 -0.78 14.17 -3.20
C VAL A 244 0.46 13.52 -2.60
N PRO A 245 1.64 14.17 -2.71
CA PRO A 245 2.86 13.60 -2.16
C PRO A 245 2.78 13.52 -0.64
N ALA A 246 3.06 12.34 -0.11
CA ALA A 246 3.00 12.07 1.33
C ALA A 246 4.08 11.06 1.74
N ARG A 247 3.72 10.05 2.54
CA ARG A 247 4.66 9.12 3.18
C ARG A 247 5.24 8.12 2.18
N GLY A 248 4.50 7.74 1.15
CA GLY A 248 4.91 6.82 0.10
C GLY A 248 6.07 7.36 -0.75
N ILE A 249 6.00 8.61 -1.21
CA ILE A 249 7.09 9.25 -1.97
C ILE A 249 8.35 9.40 -1.10
N LYS A 250 8.21 9.74 0.19
CA LYS A 250 9.35 9.76 1.12
C LYS A 250 10.04 8.40 1.20
N SER A 251 9.26 7.33 1.34
CA SER A 251 9.79 5.96 1.36
C SER A 251 10.44 5.60 0.02
N ALA A 252 9.88 6.01 -1.11
CA ALA A 252 10.43 5.77 -2.43
C ALA A 252 11.79 6.49 -2.64
N ASP A 253 11.93 7.73 -2.16
CA ASP A 253 13.21 8.45 -2.19
C ASP A 253 14.28 7.73 -1.37
N VAL A 254 13.94 7.30 -0.15
CA VAL A 254 14.83 6.52 0.73
C VAL A 254 15.30 5.25 0.04
N ILE A 255 14.36 4.48 -0.53
CA ILE A 255 14.65 3.24 -1.25
C ILE A 255 15.57 3.54 -2.44
N THR A 256 15.23 4.53 -3.26
CA THR A 256 15.96 4.87 -4.48
C THR A 256 17.41 5.28 -4.18
N LEU A 257 17.61 6.22 -3.25
CA LEU A 257 18.95 6.67 -2.89
C LEU A 257 19.78 5.56 -2.24
N THR A 258 19.16 4.74 -1.41
CA THR A 258 19.83 3.59 -0.77
C THR A 258 20.28 2.57 -1.83
N HIS A 259 19.43 2.25 -2.82
CA HIS A 259 19.79 1.33 -3.89
C HIS A 259 20.88 1.90 -4.79
N ILE A 260 20.83 3.18 -5.17
CA ILE A 260 21.88 3.85 -5.94
C ILE A 260 23.22 3.77 -5.19
N LEU A 261 23.22 4.02 -3.88
CA LEU A 261 24.42 3.92 -3.05
C LEU A 261 24.98 2.50 -3.04
N LEU A 262 24.13 1.49 -2.82
CA LEU A 262 24.56 0.09 -2.81
C LEU A 262 25.11 -0.36 -4.16
N ILE A 263 24.49 0.05 -5.27
CA ILE A 263 25.03 -0.17 -6.63
C ILE A 263 26.40 0.50 -6.75
N GLY A 264 26.55 1.73 -6.25
CA GLY A 264 27.83 2.44 -6.21
C GLY A 264 28.92 1.65 -5.46
N TYR A 265 28.60 1.10 -4.29
CA TYR A 265 29.53 0.25 -3.53
C TYR A 265 29.94 -1.01 -4.31
N VAL A 266 28.98 -1.69 -4.95
CA VAL A 266 29.28 -2.87 -5.78
C VAL A 266 30.17 -2.50 -6.96
N VAL A 267 29.90 -1.40 -7.64
CA VAL A 267 30.73 -0.93 -8.77
C VAL A 267 32.15 -0.59 -8.30
N ILE A 268 32.30 0.16 -7.21
CA ILE A 268 33.60 0.50 -6.64
C ILE A 268 34.40 -0.76 -6.27
N GLY A 269 33.75 -1.73 -5.59
CA GLY A 269 34.37 -3.00 -5.22
C GLY A 269 34.83 -3.80 -6.44
N ASN A 270 33.97 -3.92 -7.46
CA ASN A 270 34.31 -4.62 -8.70
C ASN A 270 35.44 -3.94 -9.48
N VAL A 271 35.44 -2.60 -9.58
CA VAL A 271 36.50 -1.85 -10.25
C VAL A 271 37.83 -2.01 -9.51
N ALA A 272 37.84 -1.91 -8.18
CA ALA A 272 39.04 -2.12 -7.38
C ALA A 272 39.63 -3.53 -7.58
N ALA A 273 38.77 -4.56 -7.59
CA ALA A 273 39.17 -5.94 -7.83
C ALA A 273 39.76 -6.15 -9.25
N LEU A 274 39.12 -5.60 -10.28
CA LEU A 274 39.59 -5.70 -11.67
C LEU A 274 40.92 -4.98 -11.89
N MET A 275 41.08 -3.77 -11.34
CA MET A 275 42.32 -2.99 -11.46
C MET A 275 43.48 -3.70 -10.77
N LYS A 276 43.26 -4.29 -9.59
CA LYS A 276 44.25 -5.09 -8.88
C LYS A 276 44.67 -6.34 -9.66
N LYS A 277 43.71 -7.02 -10.32
CA LYS A 277 44.01 -8.15 -11.21
C LYS A 277 44.84 -7.71 -12.44
N SER A 278 44.55 -6.54 -13.01
CA SER A 278 45.32 -6.00 -14.14
C SER A 278 46.75 -5.63 -13.77
N GLN A 279 46.97 -5.10 -12.55
CA GLN A 279 48.29 -4.76 -12.03
C GLN A 279 49.08 -6.00 -11.57
N GLY A 280 48.39 -7.07 -11.14
CA GLY A 280 49.00 -8.36 -10.79
C GLY A 280 49.25 -9.30 -11.98
N GLY A 281 48.65 -9.03 -13.16
CA GLY A 281 48.80 -9.80 -14.39
C GLY A 281 49.97 -9.37 -15.29
N ILE A 282 50.73 -8.33 -14.90
CA ILE A 282 52.01 -7.97 -15.53
C ILE A 282 53.11 -8.63 -14.69
N LYS A 283 53.35 -9.92 -14.93
CA LYS A 283 54.57 -10.62 -14.53
C LYS A 283 55.00 -11.54 -15.67
#